data_AF-A0A2E2B6L4-F1
#
_entry.id   AF-A0A2E2B6L4-F1
#
_cell.length_a   1.000
_cell.length_b   1.000
_cell.length_c   1.000
_cell.angle_alpha   90.00
_cell.angle_beta   90.00
_cell.angle_gamma   90.00
#
_symmetry.space_group_name_H-M   'P 1'
#
loop_
_entity.id
_entity.type
_entity.pdbx_description
1 polymer ?
#
loop_
_entity_poly.entity_id
_entity_poly.type
_entity_poly.pdbx_seq_one_letter_code
_entity_poly.pdbx_strand_id
1 'polypeptide(L)'
;MIASTNHPFCPTLAHEPDSQLPPGTKTVYELIIDGIDLEAVKHAMQLAINRLMEHELVAISAGNYGGKLGRHQINLRELVNHPS
;
A
#
# COMPACT_ATOMS: atom_id res chain seq x y z
N MET A 1 0.51 23.09 8.72
CA MET A 1 0.05 21.76 9.15
C MET A 1 1.10 20.74 8.72
N ILE A 2 1.52 19.81 9.59
CA ILE A 2 2.68 18.91 9.32
C ILE A 2 2.23 17.62 8.61
N ALA A 3 0.99 17.17 8.83
CA ALA A 3 0.35 16.06 8.14
C ALA A 3 -1.17 16.29 8.06
N SER A 4 -1.82 15.72 7.04
CA SER A 4 -3.27 15.76 6.80
C SER A 4 -3.78 14.39 6.38
N THR A 5 -5.10 14.28 6.18
CA THR A 5 -5.67 13.09 5.52
C THR A 5 -5.09 12.91 4.11
N ASN A 6 -5.02 11.67 3.65
CA ASN A 6 -4.68 11.31 2.29
C ASN A 6 -5.97 11.20 1.46
N HIS A 7 -6.56 12.35 1.12
CA HIS A 7 -7.89 12.43 0.49
C HIS A 7 -8.04 11.65 -0.83
N PRO A 8 -7.00 11.49 -1.70
CA PRO A 8 -7.11 10.64 -2.89
C PRO A 8 -7.44 9.18 -2.61
N PHE A 9 -7.23 8.72 -1.37
CA PHE A 9 -7.52 7.37 -0.91
C PHE A 9 -8.71 7.30 0.06
N CYS A 10 -9.50 8.38 0.19
CA CYS A 10 -10.71 8.40 1.03
C CYS A 10 -11.95 7.95 0.25
N PRO A 11 -12.59 6.80 0.60
CA PRO A 11 -13.77 6.31 -0.12
C PRO A 11 -14.94 7.28 -0.16
N THR A 12 -15.12 8.08 0.90
CA THR A 12 -16.18 9.11 0.98
C THR A 12 -15.92 10.30 0.05
N LEU A 13 -14.69 10.48 -0.42
CA LEU A 13 -14.26 11.54 -1.34
C LEU A 13 -13.91 10.98 -2.73
N ALA A 14 -14.29 9.75 -3.03
CA ALA A 14 -13.93 9.07 -4.28
C ALA A 14 -14.48 9.73 -5.56
N HIS A 15 -15.39 10.72 -5.42
CA HIS A 15 -15.94 11.52 -6.51
C HIS A 15 -15.02 12.68 -6.95
N GLU A 16 -14.00 13.00 -6.17
CA GLU A 16 -13.00 14.01 -6.52
C GLU A 16 -12.13 13.53 -7.71
N PRO A 17 -11.70 14.44 -8.61
CA PRO A 17 -11.01 14.08 -9.84
C PRO A 17 -9.62 13.48 -9.63
N ASP A 18 -9.00 13.70 -8.47
CA ASP A 18 -7.68 13.16 -8.11
C ASP A 18 -7.76 11.86 -7.29
N SER A 19 -8.96 11.29 -7.15
CA SER A 19 -9.15 9.98 -6.51
C SER A 19 -8.27 8.91 -7.17
N GLN A 20 -7.55 8.15 -6.35
CA GLN A 20 -6.71 7.03 -6.77
C GLN A 20 -7.36 5.68 -6.46
N LEU A 21 -8.62 5.67 -6.04
CA LEU A 21 -9.34 4.45 -5.68
C LEU A 21 -9.87 3.74 -6.93
N PRO A 22 -9.65 2.41 -7.05
CA PRO A 22 -10.36 1.62 -8.04
C PRO A 22 -11.89 1.70 -7.83
N PRO A 23 -12.70 1.59 -8.90
CA PRO A 23 -14.15 1.61 -8.80
C PRO A 23 -14.67 0.55 -7.81
N GLY A 24 -15.63 0.94 -6.97
CA GLY A 24 -16.24 0.03 -5.98
C GLY A 24 -15.48 -0.10 -4.66
N THR A 25 -14.35 0.60 -4.48
CA THR A 25 -13.64 0.63 -3.19
C THR A 25 -14.47 1.33 -2.12
N LYS A 26 -14.83 0.61 -1.05
CA LYS A 26 -15.63 1.13 0.08
C LYS A 26 -14.81 1.47 1.31
N THR A 27 -13.62 0.89 1.45
CA THR A 27 -12.77 1.03 2.63
C THR A 27 -11.32 0.85 2.22
N VAL A 28 -10.42 1.57 2.87
CA VAL A 28 -8.97 1.47 2.71
C VAL A 28 -8.35 1.33 4.10
N TYR A 29 -7.41 0.41 4.25
CA TYR A 29 -6.58 0.25 5.44
C TYR A 29 -5.12 0.32 5.04
N GLU A 30 -4.29 0.90 5.92
CA GLU A 30 -2.85 0.98 5.76
C GLU A 30 -2.17 0.18 6.88
N LEU A 31 -1.26 -0.71 6.50
CA LEU A 31 -0.41 -1.47 7.43
C LEU A 31 1.00 -0.85 7.40
N ILE A 32 1.43 -0.28 8.53
CA ILE A 32 2.77 0.28 8.70
C ILE A 32 3.66 -0.77 9.40
N ILE A 33 4.85 -1.01 8.85
CA ILE A 33 5.78 -2.03 9.34
C ILE A 33 7.15 -1.39 9.58
N ASP A 34 7.61 -1.43 10.84
CA ASP A 34 8.97 -1.11 11.23
C ASP A 34 9.78 -2.40 11.45
N GLY A 35 11.07 -2.37 11.12
CA GLY A 35 11.96 -3.52 11.27
C GLY A 35 13.39 -3.11 11.58
N ILE A 36 14.17 -4.06 12.09
CA ILE A 36 15.58 -3.85 12.46
C ILE A 36 16.50 -3.65 11.23
N ASP A 37 16.07 -4.14 10.07
CA ASP A 37 16.72 -3.96 8.78
C ASP A 37 15.69 -4.03 7.62
N LEU A 38 16.14 -3.75 6.41
CA LEU A 38 15.30 -3.73 5.21
C LEU A 38 14.75 -5.13 4.85
N GLU A 39 15.51 -6.19 5.09
CA GLU A 39 15.12 -7.54 4.70
C GLU A 39 14.01 -8.07 5.62
N ALA A 40 14.06 -7.75 6.92
CA ALA A 40 13.00 -8.03 7.87
C ALA A 40 11.68 -7.34 7.45
N VAL A 41 11.74 -6.07 7.02
CA VAL A 41 10.56 -5.34 6.53
C VAL A 41 10.01 -5.96 5.25
N LYS A 42 10.86 -6.26 4.26
CA LYS A 42 10.44 -6.91 3.01
C LYS A 42 9.79 -8.28 3.27
N HIS A 43 10.38 -9.08 4.15
CA HIS A 43 9.84 -10.39 4.50
C HIS A 43 8.46 -10.26 5.19
N ALA A 44 8.31 -9.32 6.11
CA ALA A 44 7.02 -9.05 6.75
C ALA A 44 5.96 -8.57 5.73
N MET A 45 6.32 -7.66 4.81
CA MET A 45 5.43 -7.21 3.73
C MET A 45 5.02 -8.38 2.83
N GLN A 46 5.97 -9.23 2.41
CA GLN A 46 5.69 -10.40 1.58
C GLN A 46 4.70 -11.36 2.27
N LEU A 47 4.93 -11.68 3.54
CA LEU A 47 4.01 -12.54 4.32
C LEU A 47 2.62 -11.92 4.41
N ALA A 48 2.52 -10.62 4.71
CA ALA A 48 1.25 -9.92 4.79
C ALA A 48 0.49 -9.95 3.46
N ILE A 49 1.17 -9.63 2.34
CA ILE A 49 0.60 -9.65 1.00
C ILE A 49 0.08 -11.07 0.66
N ASN A 50 0.89 -12.10 0.89
CA ASN A 50 0.49 -13.48 0.62
C ASN A 50 -0.76 -13.90 1.39
N ARG A 51 -0.90 -13.48 2.65
CA ARG A 51 -2.10 -13.76 3.44
C ARG A 51 -3.31 -12.93 3.01
N LEU A 52 -3.11 -11.66 2.70
CA LEU A 52 -4.17 -10.77 2.26
C LEU A 52 -4.77 -11.21 0.91
N MET A 53 -3.95 -11.80 0.02
CA MET A 53 -4.42 -12.38 -1.24
C MET A 53 -5.38 -13.58 -1.06
N GLU A 54 -5.45 -14.19 0.13
CA GLU A 54 -6.43 -15.25 0.44
C GLU A 54 -7.85 -14.69 0.69
N HIS A 55 -8.01 -13.36 0.77
CA HIS A 55 -9.27 -12.68 1.00
C HIS A 55 -9.77 -11.93 -0.25
N GLU A 56 -11.07 -11.63 -0.29
CA GLU A 56 -11.65 -10.80 -1.34
C GLU A 56 -11.24 -9.33 -1.15
N LEU A 57 -10.24 -8.90 -1.93
CA LEU A 57 -9.72 -7.53 -1.94
C LEU A 57 -9.84 -6.94 -3.35
N VAL A 58 -10.11 -5.63 -3.42
CA VAL A 58 -10.14 -4.90 -4.70
C VAL A 58 -8.74 -4.72 -5.26
N ALA A 59 -7.79 -4.35 -4.40
CA ALA A 59 -6.39 -4.16 -4.77
C ALA A 59 -5.50 -4.14 -3.51
N ILE A 60 -4.22 -4.43 -3.71
CA ILE A 60 -3.14 -4.15 -2.76
C ILE A 60 -2.21 -3.12 -3.41
N SER A 61 -1.81 -2.10 -2.65
CA SER A 61 -0.91 -1.03 -3.09
C SER A 61 0.02 -0.61 -1.95
N ALA A 62 0.92 0.34 -2.21
CA ALA A 62 1.82 0.91 -1.21
C ALA A 62 1.87 2.45 -1.33
N GLY A 63 1.76 3.12 -0.18
CA GLY A 63 1.99 4.55 -0.07
C GLY A 63 3.46 4.92 -0.33
N ASN A 64 3.69 6.06 -0.99
CA ASN A 64 5.03 6.57 -1.24
C ASN A 64 5.03 8.10 -1.35
N TYR A 65 6.21 8.71 -1.22
CA TYR A 65 6.42 10.16 -1.34
C TYR A 65 7.19 10.52 -2.62
N GLY A 66 6.91 9.83 -3.72
CA GLY A 66 7.57 10.04 -5.02
C GLY A 66 9.07 9.76 -5.02
N GLY A 67 9.55 8.93 -4.09
CA GLY A 67 10.96 8.58 -3.94
C GLY A 67 11.86 9.69 -3.38
N LYS A 68 11.30 10.80 -2.89
CA LYS A 68 12.07 11.99 -2.47
C LYS A 68 12.35 12.08 -0.97
N LEU A 69 11.67 11.29 -0.15
CA LEU A 69 11.75 11.39 1.32
C LEU A 69 12.49 10.22 1.97
N GLY A 70 12.15 8.98 1.61
CA GLY A 70 12.73 7.77 2.16
C GLY A 70 14.01 7.34 1.44
N ARG A 71 14.96 6.77 2.18
CA ARG A 71 16.19 6.17 1.62
C ARG A 71 15.95 4.83 0.93
N HIS A 72 14.89 4.13 1.33
CA HIS A 72 14.55 2.81 0.81
C HIS A 72 13.27 2.88 -0.04
N GLN A 73 13.24 2.10 -1.11
CA GLN A 73 12.06 1.87 -1.94
C GLN A 73 11.89 0.35 -2.05
N ILE A 74 10.70 -0.14 -1.74
CA ILE A 74 10.36 -1.57 -1.82
C ILE A 74 9.33 -1.72 -2.92
N ASN A 75 9.70 -2.39 -4.01
CA ASN A 75 8.79 -2.64 -5.13
C ASN A 75 7.93 -3.86 -4.83
N LEU A 76 6.61 -3.70 -4.76
CA LEU A 76 5.70 -4.82 -4.46
C LEU A 76 5.86 -6.00 -5.43
N ARG A 77 6.22 -5.75 -6.70
CA ARG A 77 6.44 -6.81 -7.71
C ARG A 77 7.59 -7.74 -7.35
N GLU A 78 8.58 -7.27 -6.58
CA GLU A 78 9.69 -8.09 -6.10
C GLU A 78 9.29 -8.97 -4.90
N LEU A 79 8.12 -8.70 -4.29
CA LEU A 79 7.62 -9.42 -3.12
C LEU A 79 6.59 -10.49 -3.47
N VAL A 80 5.85 -10.32 -4.57
CA VAL A 80 4.89 -11.32 -5.03
C VAL A 80 5.57 -12.39 -5.89
N ASN A 81 5.50 -13.63 -5.43
CA ASN A 81 5.83 -14.79 -6.24
C ASN A 81 4.62 -15.16 -7.10
N HIS A 82 4.52 -14.61 -8.31
CA HIS A 82 3.61 -15.15 -9.31
C HIS A 82 4.29 -16.34 -10.00
N PRO A 83 3.76 -17.57 -9.97
CA PRO A 83 4.05 -18.50 -11.05
C PRO A 83 3.49 -17.85 -12.33
N SER A 84 4.38 -17.63 -13.30
CA SER A 84 4.01 -17.21 -14.65
C SER A 84 3.21 -18.29 -15.36
#